data_AF-A0A1B6JWY0-F1
#
_entry.id   AF-A0A1B6JWY0-F1
#
_cell.length_a   1.000
_cell.length_b   1.000
_cell.length_c   1.000
_cell.angle_alpha   90.00
_cell.angle_beta   90.00
_cell.angle_gamma   90.00
#
_symmetry.space_group_name_H-M   'P 1'
#
loop_
_entity.id
_entity.type
_entity.pdbx_description
1 polymer ?
#
loop_
_entity_poly.entity_id
_entity_poly.type
_entity_poly.pdbx_seq_one_letter_code
_entity_poly.pdbx_strand_id
1 'polypeptide(L)'
;TMLYISATLLRLLLLTIPCHAHILYADEVSETRNELGLYRNLEEVLNVFKRDESNISKEILESFQQKCLYMEDPVLPMGKRKPFIVVEGNQKSSKHSIALKLANLLDGRYITRLAPCLRRFSSKLLGSSPLMQPFHFLSLYASAFEARVQMTLNRAVVISGYWTEQLSSAISRSFQAGALPPVSADFFRYPDDLMQPDLHVFLSFSEALYTTTPAQPVYYKIDNVRRQFSLKKRKLELYRHLQSELPILIHELQRVSNHVTASQLVEQIRANLSGTRDVHQGRSIDY
;
A
#
# COMPACT_ATOMS: atom_id res chain seq x y z
N THR A 1 44.61 7.61 57.11
CA THR A 1 43.75 6.42 56.90
C THR A 1 43.56 6.23 55.41
N MET A 2 44.38 5.38 54.80
CA MET A 2 44.32 5.02 53.38
C MET A 2 43.16 4.04 53.16
N LEU A 3 42.28 4.31 52.20
CA LEU A 3 41.42 3.28 51.61
C LEU A 3 41.99 2.91 50.23
N TYR A 4 42.64 1.75 50.17
CA TYR A 4 42.95 1.04 48.94
C TYR A 4 41.65 0.43 48.41
N ILE A 5 41.09 1.00 47.34
CA ILE A 5 40.01 0.35 46.58
C ILE A 5 40.69 -0.48 45.48
N SER A 6 40.62 -1.80 45.65
CA SER A 6 41.20 -2.79 44.74
C SER A 6 40.61 -2.70 43.33
N ALA A 7 41.48 -2.73 42.31
CA ALA A 7 41.13 -2.70 40.89
C ALA A 7 40.23 -3.88 40.44
N THR A 8 40.04 -4.90 41.26
CA THR A 8 39.11 -6.01 41.02
C THR A 8 37.64 -5.64 41.25
N LEU A 9 37.32 -4.64 42.09
CA LEU A 9 35.93 -4.22 42.28
C LEU A 9 35.39 -3.41 41.09
N LEU A 10 36.26 -2.70 40.37
CA LEU A 10 35.89 -1.90 39.20
C LEU A 10 35.57 -2.77 37.97
N ARG A 11 36.09 -4.01 37.90
CA ARG A 11 35.77 -4.96 36.82
C ARG A 11 34.46 -5.73 37.04
N LEU A 12 33.98 -5.88 38.27
CA LEU A 12 32.69 -6.52 38.54
C LEU A 12 31.49 -5.58 38.29
N LEU A 13 31.69 -4.27 38.41
CA LEU A 13 30.67 -3.25 38.11
C LEU A 13 30.44 -2.99 36.61
N LEU A 14 31.27 -3.58 35.73
CA LEU A 14 31.14 -3.46 34.27
C LEU A 14 30.47 -4.68 33.59
N LEU A 15 30.06 -5.70 34.36
CA LEU A 15 29.43 -6.93 33.82
C LEU A 15 27.96 -7.11 34.20
N THR A 16 27.32 -6.09 34.79
CA THR A 16 25.88 -6.11 35.11
C THR A 16 25.13 -4.91 34.56
N ILE A 17 25.33 -4.61 33.28
CA ILE A 17 24.35 -3.82 32.51
C ILE A 17 23.60 -4.80 31.60
N PRO A 18 22.52 -5.46 32.08
CA PRO A 18 21.56 -6.04 31.18
C PRO A 18 20.82 -4.88 30.47
N CYS A 19 20.93 -4.89 29.14
CA CYS A 19 19.87 -4.50 28.21
C CYS A 19 19.06 -3.25 28.61
N HIS A 20 19.58 -2.05 28.33
CA HIS A 20 18.76 -0.82 28.30
C HIS A 20 18.93 -0.02 27.00
N ALA A 21 19.64 -0.56 26.00
CA ALA A 21 19.79 0.08 24.70
C ALA A 21 18.52 0.02 23.80
N HIS A 22 17.46 -0.66 24.24
CA HIS A 22 16.18 -0.71 23.51
C HIS A 22 15.14 0.32 23.98
N ILE A 23 15.41 1.12 25.02
CA ILE A 23 14.37 1.97 25.64
C ILE A 23 14.55 3.47 25.33
N LEU A 24 15.69 3.91 24.78
CA LEU A 24 15.97 5.34 24.54
C LEU A 24 15.64 5.85 23.12
N TYR A 25 14.96 5.05 22.28
CA TYR A 25 14.48 5.51 20.96
C TYR A 25 12.95 5.45 20.83
N ALA A 26 12.26 5.25 21.96
CA ALA A 26 10.81 5.33 22.09
C ALA A 26 10.38 6.73 22.52
N ASP A 27 11.05 7.78 22.03
CA ASP A 27 10.51 9.14 22.07
C ASP A 27 9.27 9.16 21.17
N GLU A 28 8.12 8.93 21.81
CA GLU A 28 6.75 9.30 21.46
C GLU A 28 6.46 9.50 19.98
N VAL A 29 6.26 8.41 19.24
CA VAL A 29 5.36 8.47 18.08
C VAL A 29 3.92 8.55 18.64
N SER A 30 3.52 9.75 19.04
CA SER A 30 2.19 10.05 19.58
C SER A 30 1.09 10.09 18.51
N GLU A 31 1.44 9.96 17.23
CA GLU A 31 0.47 10.09 16.15
C GLU A 31 -0.54 8.94 16.16
N THR A 32 -1.81 9.29 16.31
CA THR A 32 -2.90 8.33 16.23
C THR A 32 -3.27 8.05 14.77
N ARG A 33 -3.90 6.89 14.53
CA ARG A 33 -4.43 6.52 13.19
C ARG A 33 -5.34 7.61 12.61
N ASN A 34 -6.13 8.26 13.45
CA ASN A 34 -7.08 9.30 13.05
C ASN A 34 -6.36 10.59 12.64
N GLU A 35 -5.31 10.99 13.35
CA GLU A 35 -4.48 12.16 12.99
C GLU A 35 -3.79 11.97 11.62
N LEU A 36 -3.44 10.72 11.29
CA LEU A 36 -2.90 10.34 9.99
C LEU A 36 -3.96 10.31 8.86
N GLY A 37 -5.24 10.46 9.18
CA GLY A 37 -6.34 10.30 8.23
C GLY A 37 -6.47 8.87 7.71
N LEU A 38 -6.20 7.89 8.59
CA LEU A 38 -6.38 6.48 8.36
C LEU A 38 -7.58 5.99 9.19
N TYR A 39 -8.23 4.92 8.73
CA TYR A 39 -9.45 4.39 9.34
C TYR A 39 -9.28 2.91 9.71
N ARG A 40 -9.96 2.46 10.77
CA ARG A 40 -9.93 1.08 11.26
C ARG A 40 -10.85 0.14 10.50
N ASN A 41 -11.98 0.66 10.03
CA ASN A 41 -12.99 -0.13 9.36
C ASN A 41 -13.88 0.74 8.46
N LEU A 42 -14.80 0.12 7.71
CA LEU A 42 -15.75 0.81 6.85
C LEU A 42 -16.70 1.71 7.65
N GLU A 43 -17.08 1.29 8.86
CA GLU A 43 -18.02 2.03 9.70
C GLU A 43 -17.49 3.44 10.04
N GLU A 44 -16.23 3.55 10.44
CA GLU A 44 -15.59 4.84 10.70
C GLU A 44 -15.63 5.77 9.47
N VAL A 45 -15.38 5.22 8.28
CA VAL A 45 -15.42 5.97 7.01
C VAL A 45 -16.84 6.45 6.72
N LEU A 46 -17.84 5.56 6.83
CA LEU A 46 -19.24 5.90 6.62
C LEU A 46 -19.72 6.97 7.60
N ASN A 47 -19.28 6.91 8.85
CA ASN A 47 -19.64 7.88 9.88
C ASN A 47 -19.14 9.29 9.58
N VAL A 48 -18.03 9.45 8.85
CA VAL A 48 -17.60 10.78 8.38
C VAL A 48 -18.64 11.39 7.44
N PHE A 49 -19.09 10.63 6.44
CA PHE A 49 -20.10 11.12 5.49
C PHE A 49 -21.50 11.25 6.09
N LYS A 50 -21.87 10.43 7.08
CA LYS A 50 -23.16 10.55 7.77
C LYS A 50 -23.25 11.81 8.62
N ARG A 51 -22.14 12.27 9.20
CA ARG A 51 -22.06 13.50 10.00
C ARG A 51 -21.98 14.75 9.14
N ASP A 52 -21.52 14.62 7.90
CA ASP A 52 -21.45 15.72 6.95
C ASP A 52 -22.81 15.90 6.25
N GLU A 53 -23.50 17.00 6.54
CA GLU A 53 -24.88 17.24 6.07
C GLU A 53 -24.98 17.65 4.60
N SER A 54 -23.84 17.81 3.90
CA SER A 54 -23.82 18.29 2.52
C SER A 54 -24.48 17.30 1.55
N ASN A 55 -25.07 17.84 0.48
CA ASN A 55 -25.69 17.02 -0.56
C ASN A 55 -24.68 16.07 -1.21
N ILE A 56 -23.41 16.49 -1.35
CA ILE A 56 -22.38 15.64 -1.96
C ILE A 56 -22.07 14.41 -1.09
N SER A 57 -22.07 14.54 0.23
CA SER A 57 -21.87 13.40 1.14
C SER A 57 -23.01 12.39 1.04
N LYS A 58 -24.26 12.87 0.99
CA LYS A 58 -25.44 12.03 0.78
C LYS A 58 -25.40 11.30 -0.56
N GLU A 59 -25.07 12.01 -1.65
CA GLU A 59 -24.93 11.41 -3.00
C GLU A 59 -23.82 10.35 -3.05
N ILE A 60 -22.69 10.58 -2.38
CA ILE A 60 -21.57 9.63 -2.30
C ILE A 60 -22.00 8.37 -1.55
N LEU A 61 -22.63 8.52 -0.38
CA LEU A 61 -23.12 7.40 0.42
C LEU A 61 -24.13 6.55 -0.34
N GLU A 62 -25.13 7.20 -0.93
CA GLU A 62 -26.15 6.52 -1.74
C GLU A 62 -25.50 5.76 -2.90
N SER A 63 -24.58 6.39 -3.62
CA SER A 63 -23.88 5.76 -4.74
C SER A 63 -22.99 4.60 -4.29
N PHE A 64 -22.36 4.69 -3.11
CA PHE A 64 -21.57 3.59 -2.56
C PHE A 64 -22.47 2.39 -2.24
N GLN A 65 -23.53 2.63 -1.47
CA GLN A 65 -24.41 1.58 -0.98
C GLN A 65 -25.25 0.93 -2.08
N GLN A 66 -25.74 1.70 -3.05
CA GLN A 66 -26.68 1.20 -4.06
C GLN A 66 -26.01 0.83 -5.39
N LYS A 67 -24.85 1.41 -5.72
CA LYS A 67 -24.20 1.21 -7.04
C LYS A 67 -22.87 0.49 -6.98
N CYS A 68 -22.09 0.67 -5.91
CA CYS A 68 -20.84 -0.08 -5.76
C CYS A 68 -21.09 -1.47 -5.20
N LEU A 69 -21.97 -1.58 -4.20
CA LEU A 69 -22.35 -2.84 -3.56
C LEU A 69 -23.64 -3.38 -4.19
N TYR A 70 -23.54 -3.80 -5.46
CA TYR A 70 -24.71 -4.14 -6.29
C TYR A 70 -25.28 -5.55 -6.06
N MET A 71 -24.66 -6.33 -5.19
CA MET A 71 -25.11 -7.66 -4.77
C MET A 71 -24.66 -7.93 -3.33
N GLU A 72 -25.16 -9.00 -2.73
CA GLU A 72 -24.66 -9.47 -1.44
C GLU A 72 -23.15 -9.73 -1.50
N ASP A 73 -22.45 -9.45 -0.40
CA ASP A 73 -20.99 -9.57 -0.34
C ASP A 73 -20.57 -11.03 -0.56
N PRO A 74 -19.90 -11.35 -1.69
CA PRO A 74 -19.66 -12.74 -2.03
C PRO A 74 -18.61 -13.37 -1.10
N VAL A 75 -18.92 -14.57 -0.63
CA VAL A 75 -17.96 -15.40 0.11
C VAL A 75 -16.88 -15.89 -0.85
N LEU A 76 -15.62 -15.71 -0.45
CA LEU A 76 -14.49 -16.16 -1.24
C LEU A 76 -14.45 -17.70 -1.36
N PRO A 77 -14.04 -18.25 -2.52
CA PRO A 77 -13.92 -19.70 -2.67
C PRO A 77 -12.91 -20.28 -1.68
N MET A 78 -13.25 -21.44 -1.11
CA MET A 78 -12.36 -22.20 -0.23
C MET A 78 -11.21 -22.84 -1.03
N GLY A 79 -10.05 -23.02 -0.39
CA GLY A 79 -8.90 -23.70 -0.99
C GLY A 79 -8.03 -22.82 -1.91
N LYS A 80 -7.44 -23.42 -2.94
CA LYS A 80 -6.56 -22.72 -3.90
C LYS A 80 -7.37 -21.90 -4.89
N ARG A 81 -7.84 -20.73 -4.44
CA ARG A 81 -8.45 -19.71 -5.32
C ARG A 81 -7.39 -18.91 -6.10
N LYS A 82 -7.84 -18.21 -7.14
CA LYS A 82 -7.01 -17.18 -7.80
C LYS A 82 -6.58 -16.07 -6.82
N PRO A 83 -5.42 -15.42 -7.06
CA PRO A 83 -4.86 -14.44 -6.12
C PRO A 83 -5.46 -13.05 -6.29
N PHE A 84 -5.49 -12.29 -5.20
CA PHE A 84 -5.64 -10.84 -5.16
C PHE A 84 -4.26 -10.18 -4.95
N ILE A 85 -3.83 -9.38 -5.90
CA ILE A 85 -2.51 -8.77 -5.95
C ILE A 85 -2.65 -7.24 -6.00
N VAL A 86 -1.86 -6.55 -5.19
CA VAL A 86 -1.77 -5.08 -5.21
C VAL A 86 -0.42 -4.68 -5.80
N VAL A 87 -0.43 -3.84 -6.84
CA VAL A 87 0.79 -3.30 -7.47
C VAL A 87 0.95 -1.83 -7.11
N GLU A 88 2.06 -1.52 -6.45
CA GLU A 88 2.43 -0.20 -5.96
C GLU A 88 3.85 0.16 -6.43
N GLY A 89 4.27 1.40 -6.23
CA GLY A 89 5.61 1.82 -6.64
C GLY A 89 5.88 3.29 -6.41
N ASN A 90 7.12 3.68 -6.68
CA ASN A 90 7.60 5.06 -6.54
C ASN A 90 7.40 5.91 -7.84
N GLN A 91 6.85 5.34 -8.92
CA GLN A 91 6.48 6.03 -10.17
C GLN A 91 5.03 5.72 -10.59
N LYS A 92 4.22 6.75 -10.88
CA LYS A 92 2.78 6.60 -11.18
C LYS A 92 2.48 6.04 -12.58
N SER A 93 3.13 6.54 -13.63
CA SER A 93 2.80 6.24 -15.03
C SER A 93 3.07 4.77 -15.41
N SER A 94 4.28 4.28 -15.18
CA SER A 94 4.70 2.91 -15.51
C SER A 94 3.92 1.85 -14.72
N LYS A 95 3.58 2.15 -13.46
CA LYS A 95 2.84 1.26 -12.55
C LYS A 95 1.51 0.79 -13.15
N HIS A 96 0.72 1.71 -13.73
CA HIS A 96 -0.57 1.36 -14.30
C HIS A 96 -0.44 0.37 -15.45
N SER A 97 0.46 0.63 -16.40
CA SER A 97 0.68 -0.23 -17.56
C SER A 97 1.23 -1.61 -17.17
N ILE A 98 2.12 -1.69 -16.17
CA ILE A 98 2.64 -2.96 -15.65
C ILE A 98 1.53 -3.75 -14.96
N ALA A 99 0.72 -3.12 -14.10
CA ALA A 99 -0.39 -3.78 -13.40
C ALA A 99 -1.46 -4.32 -14.37
N LEU A 100 -1.80 -3.56 -15.41
CA LEU A 100 -2.73 -4.00 -16.44
C LEU A 100 -2.20 -5.21 -17.22
N LYS A 101 -0.92 -5.16 -17.65
CA LYS A 101 -0.27 -6.29 -18.32
C LYS A 101 -0.19 -7.51 -17.42
N LEU A 102 0.15 -7.33 -16.15
CA LEU A 102 0.20 -8.39 -15.16
C LEU A 102 -1.16 -9.07 -15.00
N ALA A 103 -2.25 -8.29 -14.91
CA ALA A 103 -3.59 -8.85 -14.85
C ALA A 103 -3.90 -9.74 -16.06
N ASN A 104 -3.57 -9.27 -17.28
CA ASN A 104 -3.77 -10.05 -18.50
C ASN A 104 -2.95 -11.34 -18.52
N LEU A 105 -1.69 -11.30 -18.07
CA LEU A 105 -0.84 -12.50 -18.01
C LEU A 105 -1.29 -13.52 -16.95
N LEU A 106 -2.07 -13.09 -15.96
CA LEU A 106 -2.65 -13.97 -14.94
C LEU A 106 -4.08 -14.41 -15.28
N ASP A 107 -4.56 -14.15 -16.50
CA ASP A 107 -5.96 -14.35 -16.91
C ASP A 107 -6.95 -13.71 -15.90
N GLY A 108 -6.56 -12.54 -15.42
CA GLY A 108 -7.21 -11.83 -14.34
C GLY A 108 -7.91 -10.55 -14.77
N ARG A 109 -8.43 -9.84 -13.76
CA ARG A 109 -9.01 -8.50 -13.91
C ARG A 109 -8.14 -7.46 -13.25
N TYR A 110 -7.90 -6.40 -14.02
CA TYR A 110 -7.36 -5.16 -13.50
C TYR A 110 -8.49 -4.30 -12.95
N ILE A 111 -8.38 -3.90 -11.68
CA ILE A 111 -9.33 -3.00 -11.02
C ILE A 111 -8.62 -1.66 -10.75
N THR A 112 -9.26 -0.56 -11.13
CA THR A 112 -8.78 0.78 -10.82
C THR A 112 -9.05 1.13 -9.36
N ARG A 113 -8.10 1.83 -8.70
CA ARG A 113 -8.28 2.30 -7.31
C ARG A 113 -9.55 3.11 -7.11
N LEU A 114 -9.86 4.00 -8.05
CA LEU A 114 -11.11 4.77 -8.01
C LEU A 114 -12.23 3.93 -8.62
N ALA A 115 -13.16 3.47 -7.78
CA ALA A 115 -14.27 2.65 -8.18
C ALA A 115 -15.14 3.40 -9.21
N PRO A 116 -15.52 2.77 -10.34
CA PRO A 116 -16.28 3.43 -11.40
C PRO A 116 -17.57 4.10 -10.90
N CYS A 117 -18.29 3.46 -9.98
CA CYS A 117 -19.49 3.98 -9.32
C CYS A 117 -19.27 5.33 -8.61
N LEU A 118 -18.06 5.61 -8.11
CA LEU A 118 -17.72 6.83 -7.37
C LEU A 118 -17.00 7.87 -8.23
N ARG A 119 -16.59 7.53 -9.46
CA ARG A 119 -15.71 8.36 -10.29
C ARG A 119 -16.23 9.78 -10.50
N ARG A 120 -17.55 9.93 -10.69
CA ARG A 120 -18.22 11.22 -10.92
C ARG A 120 -18.06 12.24 -9.79
N PHE A 121 -17.72 11.79 -8.59
CA PHE A 121 -17.56 12.67 -7.42
C PHE A 121 -16.14 13.18 -7.25
N SER A 122 -15.15 12.50 -7.84
CA SER A 122 -13.74 12.86 -7.68
C SER A 122 -13.38 14.27 -8.19
N SER A 123 -14.09 14.77 -9.20
CA SER A 123 -13.93 16.14 -9.71
C SER A 123 -14.76 17.17 -8.92
N LYS A 124 -15.81 16.73 -8.22
CA LYS A 124 -16.66 17.59 -7.39
C LYS A 124 -16.01 17.88 -6.02
N LEU A 125 -15.24 16.92 -5.51
CA LEU A 125 -14.47 17.11 -4.29
C LEU A 125 -13.18 17.88 -4.64
N LEU A 126 -13.09 19.13 -4.16
CA LEU A 126 -11.87 19.92 -4.28
C LEU A 126 -10.73 19.24 -3.50
N GLY A 127 -9.49 19.36 -3.97
CA GLY A 127 -8.34 18.64 -3.41
C GLY A 127 -8.04 18.91 -1.93
N SER A 128 -8.57 19.99 -1.34
CA SER A 128 -8.47 20.33 0.08
C SER A 128 -9.70 19.93 0.91
N SER A 129 -10.70 19.30 0.31
CA SER A 129 -11.92 18.91 1.03
C SER A 129 -11.57 17.86 2.10
N PRO A 130 -12.09 18.00 3.33
CA PRO A 130 -11.92 17.00 4.39
C PRO A 130 -12.54 15.65 4.00
N LEU A 131 -13.41 15.61 2.99
CA LEU A 131 -14.03 14.40 2.47
C LEU A 131 -13.15 13.62 1.48
N MET A 132 -12.06 14.20 0.98
CA MET A 132 -11.21 13.54 -0.03
C MET A 132 -10.57 12.25 0.49
N GLN A 133 -10.05 12.29 1.71
CA GLN A 133 -9.41 11.14 2.33
C GLN A 133 -10.40 9.99 2.62
N PRO A 134 -11.53 10.21 3.31
CA PRO A 134 -12.54 9.16 3.50
C PRO A 134 -13.16 8.71 2.17
N PHE A 135 -13.27 9.59 1.17
CA PHE A 135 -13.73 9.21 -0.17
C PHE A 135 -12.79 8.20 -0.84
N HIS A 136 -11.48 8.39 -0.71
CA HIS A 136 -10.51 7.40 -1.18
C HIS A 136 -10.64 6.06 -0.44
N PHE A 137 -10.89 6.08 0.86
CA PHE A 137 -11.15 4.86 1.63
C PHE A 137 -12.43 4.15 1.21
N LEU A 138 -13.56 4.85 1.00
CA LEU A 138 -14.78 4.26 0.43
C LEU A 138 -14.49 3.55 -0.90
N SER A 139 -13.67 4.17 -1.73
CA SER A 139 -13.27 3.57 -3.00
C SER A 139 -12.44 2.28 -2.82
N LEU A 140 -11.63 2.18 -1.75
CA LEU A 140 -10.92 0.93 -1.43
C LEU A 140 -11.90 -0.20 -1.09
N TYR A 141 -12.93 0.07 -0.29
CA TYR A 141 -13.97 -0.92 0.04
C TYR A 141 -14.78 -1.34 -1.19
N ALA A 142 -15.14 -0.40 -2.07
CA ALA A 142 -15.80 -0.71 -3.33
C ALA A 142 -14.92 -1.57 -4.25
N SER A 143 -13.61 -1.26 -4.33
CA SER A 143 -12.66 -2.10 -5.07
C SER A 143 -12.44 -3.47 -4.42
N ALA A 144 -12.52 -3.57 -3.09
CA ALA A 144 -12.43 -4.83 -2.36
C ALA A 144 -13.61 -5.75 -2.70
N PHE A 145 -14.81 -5.19 -2.71
CA PHE A 145 -16.02 -5.89 -3.10
C PHE A 145 -15.93 -6.41 -4.55
N GLU A 146 -15.56 -5.54 -5.49
CA GLU A 146 -15.36 -5.95 -6.89
C GLU A 146 -14.26 -7.01 -7.03
N ALA A 147 -13.19 -6.94 -6.23
CA ALA A 147 -12.17 -7.98 -6.20
C ALA A 147 -12.76 -9.34 -5.77
N ARG A 148 -13.57 -9.37 -4.72
CA ARG A 148 -14.24 -10.61 -4.28
C ARG A 148 -15.17 -11.16 -5.36
N VAL A 149 -15.95 -10.31 -6.03
CA VAL A 149 -16.80 -10.72 -7.17
C VAL A 149 -15.96 -11.34 -8.30
N GLN A 150 -14.85 -10.73 -8.70
CA GLN A 150 -14.01 -11.31 -9.76
C GLN A 150 -13.36 -12.62 -9.33
N MET A 151 -13.03 -12.77 -8.05
CA MET A 151 -12.43 -13.98 -7.50
C MET A 151 -13.42 -15.14 -7.41
N THR A 152 -14.71 -14.90 -7.13
CA THR A 152 -15.73 -15.96 -7.23
C THR A 152 -15.96 -16.42 -8.66
N LEU A 153 -15.68 -15.57 -9.65
CA LEU A 153 -15.63 -15.92 -11.08
C LEU A 153 -14.31 -16.60 -11.50
N ASN A 154 -13.51 -17.06 -10.55
CA ASN A 154 -12.22 -17.73 -10.76
C ASN A 154 -11.21 -16.88 -11.57
N ARG A 155 -11.18 -15.56 -11.35
CA ARG A 155 -10.20 -14.65 -11.97
C ARG A 155 -9.23 -14.12 -10.94
N ALA A 156 -7.95 -14.04 -11.32
CA ALA A 156 -6.98 -13.28 -10.54
C ALA A 156 -7.37 -11.80 -10.54
N VAL A 157 -7.04 -11.08 -9.47
CA VAL A 157 -7.33 -9.65 -9.37
C VAL A 157 -6.05 -8.89 -9.16
N VAL A 158 -5.86 -7.82 -9.94
CA VAL A 158 -4.72 -6.92 -9.80
C VAL A 158 -5.22 -5.48 -9.62
N ILE A 159 -4.86 -4.82 -8.52
CA ILE A 159 -5.19 -3.41 -8.24
C ILE A 159 -3.94 -2.54 -8.29
N SER A 160 -4.01 -1.38 -8.94
CA SER A 160 -2.92 -0.38 -8.91
C SER A 160 -3.01 0.54 -7.69
N GLY A 161 -2.46 0.05 -6.59
CA GLY A 161 -2.37 0.72 -5.30
C GLY A 161 -3.68 0.77 -4.53
N TYR A 162 -3.56 0.45 -3.24
CA TYR A 162 -4.66 0.08 -2.38
C TYR A 162 -4.48 0.75 -1.01
N TRP A 163 -4.76 0.06 0.10
CA TRP A 163 -4.59 0.63 1.44
C TRP A 163 -3.13 1.02 1.76
N THR A 164 -2.16 0.19 1.40
CA THR A 164 -0.73 0.47 1.66
C THR A 164 -0.24 1.74 0.96
N GLU A 165 -0.81 2.14 -0.18
CA GLU A 165 -0.49 3.45 -0.78
C GLU A 165 -1.10 4.64 0.01
N GLN A 166 -2.26 4.46 0.64
CA GLN A 166 -2.83 5.48 1.55
C GLN A 166 -1.98 5.64 2.81
N LEU A 167 -1.63 4.52 3.44
CA LEU A 167 -0.68 4.46 4.54
C LEU A 167 0.63 5.15 4.16
N SER A 168 1.23 4.77 3.02
CA SER A 168 2.49 5.36 2.56
C SER A 168 2.39 6.87 2.35
N SER A 169 1.28 7.36 1.83
CA SER A 169 1.02 8.80 1.66
C SER A 169 0.88 9.52 3.02
N ALA A 170 0.19 8.91 3.99
CA ALA A 170 0.07 9.44 5.34
C ALA A 170 1.44 9.52 6.04
N ILE A 171 2.17 8.40 6.07
CA ILE A 171 3.50 8.33 6.70
C ILE A 171 4.48 9.30 6.05
N SER A 172 4.46 9.44 4.72
CA SER A 172 5.37 10.37 4.03
C SER A 172 5.06 11.84 4.32
N ARG A 173 3.82 12.19 4.69
CA ARG A 173 3.43 13.56 5.05
C ARG A 173 3.81 13.88 6.49
N SER A 174 3.62 12.94 7.40
CA SER A 174 3.86 13.15 8.83
C SER A 174 5.33 12.91 9.23
N PHE A 175 5.94 11.86 8.69
CA PHE A 175 7.31 11.44 9.01
C PHE A 175 8.28 11.74 7.86
N GLN A 176 8.44 13.03 7.56
CA GLN A 176 9.24 13.51 6.41
C GLN A 176 10.74 13.27 6.56
N ALA A 177 11.26 13.21 7.78
CA ALA A 177 12.66 12.99 8.09
C ALA A 177 12.81 12.09 9.33
N GLY A 178 13.97 11.47 9.51
CA GLY A 178 14.27 10.60 10.65
C GLY A 178 13.89 9.14 10.45
N ALA A 179 13.96 8.35 11.52
CA ALA A 179 13.58 6.94 11.49
C ALA A 179 12.08 6.78 11.17
N LEU A 180 11.71 5.67 10.53
CA LEU A 180 10.30 5.29 10.43
C LEU A 180 9.79 4.85 11.81
N PRO A 181 8.51 5.09 12.13
CA PRO A 181 7.91 4.51 13.33
C PRO A 181 8.03 2.98 13.35
N PRO A 182 8.05 2.35 14.53
CA PRO A 182 8.11 0.89 14.62
C PRO A 182 6.89 0.25 13.93
N VAL A 183 7.08 -0.83 13.17
CA VAL A 183 5.99 -1.55 12.47
C VAL A 183 4.88 -2.03 13.39
N SER A 184 5.16 -2.18 14.69
CA SER A 184 4.18 -2.55 15.71
C SER A 184 3.19 -1.44 16.06
N ALA A 185 3.37 -0.21 15.57
CA ALA A 185 2.44 0.90 15.80
C ALA A 185 1.06 0.60 15.20
N ASP A 186 -0.01 0.97 15.91
CA ASP A 186 -1.39 0.59 15.55
C ASP A 186 -1.79 1.03 14.14
N PHE A 187 -1.32 2.18 13.66
CA PHE A 187 -1.65 2.69 12.32
C PHE A 187 -1.03 1.88 11.16
N PHE A 188 -0.09 0.96 11.44
CA PHE A 188 0.42 0.01 10.45
C PHE A 188 -0.43 -1.25 10.30
N ARG A 189 -1.41 -1.48 11.20
CA ARG A 189 -2.33 -2.61 11.04
C ARG A 189 -3.27 -2.37 9.86
N TYR A 190 -3.57 -3.42 9.12
CA TYR A 190 -4.61 -3.35 8.09
C TYR A 190 -5.97 -2.98 8.73
N PRO A 191 -6.92 -2.34 8.00
CA PRO A 191 -8.29 -2.20 8.49
C PRO A 191 -8.94 -3.58 8.65
N ASP A 192 -9.74 -3.74 9.70
CA ASP A 192 -10.20 -5.06 10.19
C ASP A 192 -11.12 -5.78 9.20
N ASP A 193 -11.92 -5.01 8.46
CA ASP A 193 -12.94 -5.47 7.51
C ASP A 193 -12.55 -5.21 6.03
N LEU A 194 -11.38 -4.65 5.78
CA LEU A 194 -10.87 -4.47 4.42
C LEU A 194 -10.11 -5.72 3.99
N MET A 195 -10.53 -6.30 2.86
CA MET A 195 -9.87 -7.49 2.31
C MET A 195 -8.38 -7.25 2.07
N GLN A 196 -7.55 -8.09 2.68
CA GLN A 196 -6.10 -8.07 2.46
C GLN A 196 -5.74 -8.75 1.13
N PRO A 197 -4.77 -8.22 0.37
CA PRO A 197 -4.24 -8.93 -0.78
C PRO A 197 -3.38 -10.12 -0.36
N ASP A 198 -3.29 -11.11 -1.25
CA ASP A 198 -2.39 -12.24 -1.06
C ASP A 198 -0.92 -11.85 -1.26
N LEU A 199 -0.68 -10.80 -2.05
CA LEU A 199 0.65 -10.27 -2.31
C LEU A 199 0.60 -8.78 -2.67
N HIS A 200 1.48 -8.01 -2.05
CA HIS A 200 1.83 -6.67 -2.48
C HIS A 200 3.07 -6.74 -3.38
N VAL A 201 3.03 -6.10 -4.54
CA VAL A 201 4.16 -5.92 -5.44
C VAL A 201 4.57 -4.46 -5.41
N PHE A 202 5.79 -4.17 -4.97
CA PHE A 202 6.35 -2.82 -5.00
C PHE A 202 7.37 -2.68 -6.13
N LEU A 203 7.04 -1.84 -7.11
CA LEU A 203 7.91 -1.49 -8.22
C LEU A 203 8.85 -0.35 -7.80
N SER A 204 10.12 -0.69 -7.62
CA SER A 204 11.17 0.27 -7.30
C SER A 204 11.87 0.72 -8.58
N PHE A 205 11.57 1.95 -9.02
CA PHE A 205 12.25 2.53 -10.17
C PHE A 205 13.51 3.25 -9.70
N SER A 206 14.65 2.88 -10.29
CA SER A 206 15.96 3.46 -9.98
C SER A 206 16.10 4.90 -10.48
N GLU A 207 17.04 5.63 -9.89
CA GLU A 207 17.28 7.04 -10.19
C GLU A 207 17.60 7.29 -11.68
N ALA A 208 18.40 6.40 -12.26
CA ALA A 208 18.82 6.46 -13.67
C ALA A 208 17.67 6.39 -14.68
N LEU A 209 16.53 5.80 -14.30
CA LEU A 209 15.35 5.71 -15.18
C LEU A 209 14.54 7.00 -15.24
N TYR A 210 14.83 7.99 -14.38
CA TYR A 210 14.16 9.29 -14.41
C TYR A 210 14.89 10.29 -15.32
N THR A 211 16.16 10.08 -15.63
CA THR A 211 17.01 11.05 -16.37
C THR A 211 17.09 10.76 -17.87
N THR A 212 16.58 9.63 -18.36
CA THR A 212 16.70 9.21 -19.77
C THR A 212 15.49 9.57 -20.65
N THR A 213 14.53 10.34 -20.15
CA THR A 213 13.48 10.93 -21.01
C THR A 213 14.08 12.17 -21.68
N PRO A 214 13.99 12.37 -23.01
CA PRO A 214 14.58 13.54 -23.67
C PRO A 214 14.08 14.80 -22.97
N ALA A 215 15.02 15.55 -22.41
CA ALA A 215 14.76 16.75 -21.65
C ALA A 215 14.03 17.76 -22.55
N GLN A 216 12.72 17.91 -22.35
CA GLN A 216 12.15 19.24 -22.43
C GLN A 216 12.85 20.03 -21.30
N PRO A 217 13.54 21.14 -21.59
CA PRO A 217 14.25 21.92 -20.58
C PRO A 217 13.19 22.67 -19.77
N VAL A 218 12.51 21.96 -18.89
CA VAL A 218 11.62 22.60 -17.96
C VAL A 218 12.49 23.02 -16.79
N TYR A 219 12.59 24.33 -16.60
CA TYR A 219 13.12 24.99 -15.42
C TYR A 219 12.32 24.55 -14.18
N TYR A 220 12.50 23.30 -13.73
CA TYR A 220 12.05 22.86 -12.43
C TYR A 220 13.13 23.28 -11.43
N LYS A 221 12.77 24.14 -10.46
CA LYS A 221 13.66 24.49 -9.33
C LYS A 221 14.27 23.21 -8.76
N ILE A 222 15.60 23.15 -8.71
CA ILE A 222 16.41 21.98 -8.30
C ILE A 222 15.94 21.39 -6.96
N ASP A 223 15.39 22.22 -6.07
CA ASP A 223 14.84 21.80 -4.77
C ASP A 223 13.62 20.88 -4.88
N ASN A 224 12.75 21.10 -5.88
CA ASN A 224 11.57 20.25 -6.10
C ASN A 224 11.97 18.86 -6.57
N VAL A 225 13.05 18.77 -7.35
CA VAL A 225 13.61 17.51 -7.84
C VAL A 225 14.22 16.71 -6.69
N ARG A 226 15.05 17.34 -5.83
CA ARG A 226 15.62 16.71 -4.63
C ARG A 226 14.56 16.24 -3.62
N ARG A 227 13.52 17.04 -3.39
CA ARG A 227 12.39 16.68 -2.51
C ARG A 227 11.59 15.50 -3.07
N GLN A 228 11.34 15.45 -4.38
CA GLN A 228 10.66 14.30 -4.98
C GLN A 228 11.50 13.03 -4.91
N PHE A 229 12.83 13.12 -5.02
CA PHE A 229 13.71 11.96 -4.90
C PHE A 229 13.79 11.41 -3.48
N SER A 230 13.90 12.27 -2.48
CA SER A 230 13.87 11.85 -1.07
C SER A 230 12.55 11.14 -0.74
N LEU A 231 11.41 11.64 -1.21
CA LEU A 231 10.11 10.99 -1.03
C LEU A 231 10.04 9.60 -1.71
N LYS A 232 10.64 9.43 -2.90
CA LYS A 232 10.68 8.13 -3.59
C LYS A 232 11.54 7.10 -2.85
N LYS A 233 12.72 7.50 -2.35
CA LYS A 233 13.60 6.64 -1.54
C LYS A 233 12.93 6.29 -0.21
N ARG A 234 12.29 7.27 0.44
CA ARG A 234 11.52 7.09 1.67
C ARG A 234 10.36 6.13 1.49
N LYS A 235 9.66 6.19 0.35
CA LYS A 235 8.63 5.22 0.03
C LYS A 235 9.20 3.80 -0.06
N LEU A 236 10.32 3.59 -0.76
CA LEU A 236 10.96 2.27 -0.81
C LEU A 236 11.39 1.77 0.58
N GLU A 237 11.98 2.64 1.39
CA GLU A 237 12.35 2.33 2.79
C GLU A 237 11.14 1.86 3.59
N LEU A 238 10.01 2.55 3.48
CA LEU A 238 8.77 2.16 4.13
C LEU A 238 8.29 0.77 3.70
N TYR A 239 8.33 0.45 2.40
CA TYR A 239 7.90 -0.89 1.96
C TYR A 239 8.85 -1.99 2.40
N ARG A 240 10.16 -1.71 2.52
CA ARG A 240 11.12 -2.64 3.14
C ARG A 240 10.84 -2.82 4.63
N HIS A 241 10.46 -1.76 5.33
CA HIS A 241 10.07 -1.82 6.73
C HIS A 241 8.82 -2.72 6.92
N LEU A 242 7.81 -2.52 6.07
CA LEU A 242 6.56 -3.28 6.07
C LEU A 242 6.70 -4.76 5.66
N GLN A 243 7.79 -5.16 4.99
CA GLN A 243 8.02 -6.56 4.60
C GLN A 243 8.09 -7.54 5.79
N SER A 244 8.35 -7.03 6.99
CA SER A 244 8.34 -7.83 8.22
C SER A 244 6.95 -8.34 8.61
N GLU A 245 5.89 -7.61 8.23
CA GLU A 245 4.51 -7.88 8.64
C GLU A 245 3.59 -8.24 7.45
N LEU A 246 3.95 -7.80 6.24
CA LEU A 246 3.11 -7.95 5.05
C LEU A 246 3.84 -8.74 3.94
N PRO A 247 3.12 -9.56 3.16
CA PRO A 247 3.70 -10.26 2.01
C PRO A 247 3.99 -9.27 0.88
N ILE A 248 5.16 -8.62 0.92
CA ILE A 248 5.59 -7.62 -0.06
C ILE A 248 6.75 -8.18 -0.89
N LEU A 249 6.52 -8.30 -2.20
CA LEU A 249 7.54 -8.52 -3.23
C LEU A 249 8.05 -7.17 -3.74
N ILE A 250 9.31 -6.83 -3.43
CA ILE A 250 9.97 -5.65 -4.00
C ILE A 250 10.68 -6.06 -5.29
N HIS A 251 10.32 -5.41 -6.40
CA HIS A 251 10.93 -5.61 -7.71
C HIS A 251 11.67 -4.34 -8.14
N GLU A 252 13.00 -4.43 -8.23
CA GLU A 252 13.85 -3.31 -8.65
C GLU A 252 14.00 -3.27 -10.18
N LEU A 253 13.54 -2.19 -10.79
CA LEU A 253 13.62 -2.00 -12.23
C LEU A 253 14.95 -1.35 -12.62
N GLN A 254 15.71 -2.07 -13.44
CA GLN A 254 16.88 -1.51 -14.13
C GLN A 254 16.55 -0.85 -15.48
N ARG A 255 15.41 -1.23 -16.09
CA ARG A 255 14.89 -0.68 -17.36
C ARG A 255 13.37 -0.66 -17.33
N VAL A 256 12.74 0.34 -17.96
CA VAL A 256 11.27 0.38 -18.10
C VAL A 256 10.86 -0.38 -19.37
N SER A 257 10.71 -1.69 -19.26
CA SER A 257 10.04 -2.49 -20.30
C SER A 257 8.82 -3.16 -19.68
N ASN A 258 7.65 -2.54 -19.87
CA ASN A 258 6.41 -2.97 -19.21
C ASN A 258 6.07 -4.45 -19.48
N HIS A 259 6.38 -4.97 -20.66
CA HIS A 259 6.18 -6.38 -20.99
C HIS A 259 7.14 -7.28 -20.22
N VAL A 260 8.45 -7.00 -20.31
CA VAL A 260 9.49 -7.80 -19.65
C VAL A 260 9.28 -7.81 -18.13
N THR A 261 9.02 -6.65 -17.55
CA THR A 261 8.74 -6.53 -16.12
C THR A 261 7.48 -7.32 -15.73
N ALA A 262 6.39 -7.23 -16.49
CA ALA A 262 5.18 -8.01 -16.17
C ALA A 262 5.44 -9.53 -16.24
N SER A 263 6.18 -10.00 -17.25
CA SER A 263 6.56 -11.42 -17.35
C SER A 263 7.45 -11.87 -16.19
N GLN A 264 8.45 -11.07 -15.80
CA GLN A 264 9.30 -11.37 -14.65
C GLN A 264 8.50 -11.43 -13.34
N LEU A 265 7.55 -10.50 -13.17
CA LEU A 265 6.67 -10.49 -12.00
C LEU A 265 5.81 -11.74 -11.94
N VAL A 266 5.31 -12.26 -13.07
CA VAL A 266 4.52 -13.50 -13.08
C VAL A 266 5.32 -14.66 -12.50
N GLU A 267 6.58 -14.84 -12.90
CA GLU A 267 7.42 -15.91 -12.35
C GLU A 267 7.68 -15.74 -10.84
N GLN A 268 7.97 -14.51 -10.40
CA GLN A 268 8.14 -14.22 -8.98
C GLN A 268 6.84 -14.44 -8.18
N ILE A 269 5.69 -14.07 -8.73
CA ILE A 269 4.36 -14.30 -8.13
C ILE A 269 4.09 -15.80 -8.02
N ARG A 270 4.40 -16.59 -9.06
CA ARG A 270 4.25 -18.05 -9.00
C ARG A 270 5.13 -18.67 -7.93
N ALA A 271 6.39 -18.23 -7.82
CA ALA A 271 7.29 -18.70 -6.78
C ALA A 271 6.78 -18.38 -5.36
N ASN A 272 6.14 -17.21 -5.17
CA ASN A 272 5.62 -16.80 -3.86
C ASN A 272 4.27 -17.45 -3.50
N LEU A 273 3.40 -17.70 -4.48
CA LEU A 273 1.99 -18.04 -4.22
C LEU A 273 1.56 -19.44 -4.67
N SER A 274 2.31 -20.17 -5.50
CA SER A 274 1.88 -21.48 -6.05
C SER A 274 1.56 -22.54 -4.99
N GLY A 275 2.17 -22.44 -3.81
CA GLY A 275 1.86 -23.28 -2.66
C GLY A 275 0.43 -23.09 -2.13
N THR A 276 -0.10 -21.86 -2.20
CA THR A 276 -1.33 -21.45 -1.49
C THR A 276 -2.44 -20.93 -2.41
N ARG A 277 -2.13 -20.57 -3.65
CA ARG A 277 -3.05 -19.97 -4.64
C ARG A 277 -2.91 -20.61 -6.02
N ASP A 278 -3.98 -20.54 -6.79
CA ASP A 278 -3.96 -20.90 -8.21
C ASP A 278 -3.43 -19.71 -9.05
N VAL A 279 -2.19 -19.84 -9.50
CA VAL A 279 -1.44 -18.86 -10.28
C VAL A 279 -1.20 -19.31 -11.72
N HIS A 280 -1.83 -20.41 -12.14
CA HIS A 280 -1.71 -20.91 -13.50
C HIS A 280 -2.61 -20.13 -14.47
N GLN A 281 -2.13 -19.95 -15.70
CA GLN A 281 -2.96 -19.44 -16.79
C GLN A 281 -4.03 -20.47 -17.13
N GLY A 282 -5.30 -20.05 -17.16
CA GLY A 282 -6.38 -20.89 -17.66
C GLY A 282 -6.21 -21.06 -19.17
N ARG A 283 -5.62 -22.19 -19.61
CA ARG A 283 -5.90 -22.87 -20.88
C ARG A 283 -5.12 -24.20 -20.95
N SER A 284 -5.77 -25.28 -20.52
CA SER A 284 -5.99 -26.41 -21.42
C SER A 284 -7.48 -26.33 -21.73
N ILE A 285 -7.80 -25.82 -22.92
CA ILE A 285 -9.03 -26.25 -23.59
C ILE A 285 -8.51 -27.32 -24.53
N ASP A 286 -8.57 -28.57 -24.07
CA ASP A 286 -8.42 -29.71 -24.95
C ASP A 286 -9.63 -29.66 -25.90
N TYR A 287 -9.37 -29.39 -27.18
CA TYR A 287 -10.29 -29.65 -28.28
C TYR A 287 -9.91 -30.97 -28.93
#